data_AF-A0A962Z4Q8-F1
#
_entry.id   AF-A0A962Z4Q8-F1
#
_cell.length_a   1.000
_cell.length_b   1.000
_cell.length_c   1.000
_cell.angle_alpha   90.00
_cell.angle_beta   90.00
_cell.angle_gamma   90.00
#
_symmetry.space_group_name_H-M   'P 1'
#
loop_
_entity.id
_entity.type
_entity.pdbx_description
1 polymer ?
#
loop_
_entity_poly.entity_id
_entity_poly.type
_entity_poly.pdbx_seq_one_letter_code
_entity_poly.pdbx_strand_id
1 'polypeptide(L)'
;GDQLDTFAGKHSDLVSHPALVDLIRLEWALRGAFDAPDRALLDAAALAGVAPTAWPDLILELHPCVRLVALDWQVETLWHAAQTEGQGEPEAPLPGFHHTLVWRRGLNSYFRSLEASEAALIKGLAAAENFAQICERAVSYAADSATELAVSFLQRWLEDGLLAGSGPVTRINEQ
;
A
#
# COMPACT_ATOMS: atom_id res chain seq x y z
N GLY A 1 20.64 -7.36 3.38
CA GLY A 1 19.43 -6.89 4.07
C GLY A 1 18.19 -7.28 3.31
N ASP A 2 18.07 -6.88 2.05
CA ASP A 2 16.81 -6.79 1.29
C ASP A 2 16.17 -8.08 0.73
N GLN A 3 16.37 -9.26 1.33
CA GLN A 3 15.84 -10.51 0.75
C GLN A 3 15.20 -11.47 1.75
N LEU A 4 14.89 -11.05 2.99
CA LEU A 4 14.34 -11.97 4.00
C LEU A 4 12.95 -12.49 3.62
N ASP A 5 12.13 -11.70 2.96
CA ASP A 5 10.83 -12.11 2.41
C ASP A 5 10.97 -13.17 1.31
N THR A 6 11.89 -12.94 0.38
CA THR A 6 12.18 -13.87 -0.72
C THR A 6 12.83 -15.15 -0.19
N PHE A 7 13.71 -15.03 0.79
CA PHE A 7 14.35 -16.14 1.47
C PHE A 7 13.32 -16.98 2.24
N ALA A 8 12.45 -16.35 3.04
CA ALA A 8 11.40 -17.05 3.78
C ALA A 8 10.42 -17.78 2.83
N GLY A 9 10.09 -17.17 1.70
CA GLY A 9 9.28 -17.84 0.66
C GLY A 9 9.98 -19.06 0.04
N LYS A 10 11.29 -18.97 -0.21
CA LYS A 10 12.09 -20.08 -0.79
C LYS A 10 12.41 -21.19 0.22
N HIS A 11 12.38 -20.87 1.50
CA HIS A 11 12.70 -21.77 2.61
C HIS A 11 11.52 -21.97 3.55
N SER A 12 10.31 -22.08 2.98
CA SER A 12 9.08 -22.30 3.75
C SER A 12 9.07 -23.64 4.50
N ASP A 13 9.93 -24.58 4.11
CA ASP A 13 10.20 -25.85 4.78
C ASP A 13 10.96 -25.68 6.12
N LEU A 14 11.63 -24.54 6.32
CA LEU A 14 12.36 -24.23 7.55
C LEU A 14 11.46 -23.66 8.66
N VAL A 15 10.21 -23.31 8.36
CA VAL A 15 9.26 -22.79 9.35
C VAL A 15 8.23 -23.86 9.75
N SER A 16 7.85 -23.85 11.02
CA SER A 16 6.91 -24.83 11.58
C SER A 16 5.46 -24.66 11.07
N HIS A 17 5.14 -23.49 10.50
CA HIS A 17 3.82 -23.20 9.94
C HIS A 17 3.93 -22.23 8.74
N PRO A 18 3.22 -22.46 7.62
CA PRO A 18 3.29 -21.59 6.44
C PRO A 18 2.97 -20.12 6.71
N ALA A 19 2.04 -19.84 7.64
CA ALA A 19 1.70 -18.47 8.05
C ALA A 19 2.90 -17.68 8.62
N LEU A 20 3.96 -18.34 9.09
CA LEU A 20 5.17 -17.63 9.53
C LEU A 20 5.88 -16.94 8.35
N VAL A 21 5.76 -17.48 7.13
CA VAL A 21 6.28 -16.81 5.92
C VAL A 21 5.55 -15.48 5.70
N ASP A 22 4.22 -15.48 5.83
CA ASP A 22 3.40 -14.29 5.69
C ASP A 22 3.63 -13.28 6.82
N LEU A 23 3.83 -13.75 8.05
CA LEU A 23 4.23 -12.89 9.16
C LEU A 23 5.58 -12.21 8.88
N ILE A 24 6.57 -12.95 8.35
CA ILE A 24 7.87 -12.39 7.96
C ILE A 24 7.70 -11.37 6.83
N ARG A 25 6.85 -11.65 5.83
CA ARG A 25 6.56 -10.69 4.74
C ARG A 25 5.97 -9.39 5.29
N LEU A 26 5.01 -9.47 6.21
CA LEU A 26 4.39 -8.31 6.84
C LEU A 26 5.41 -7.50 7.68
N GLU A 27 6.18 -8.16 8.54
CA GLU A 27 7.25 -7.56 9.34
C GLU A 27 8.30 -6.84 8.48
N TRP A 28 8.70 -7.50 7.38
CA TRP A 28 9.68 -6.93 6.46
C TRP A 28 9.12 -5.70 5.74
N ALA A 29 7.85 -5.73 5.34
CA ALA A 29 7.19 -4.58 4.75
C ALA A 29 7.07 -3.41 5.75
N LEU A 30 6.79 -3.68 7.03
CA LEU A 30 6.71 -2.64 8.06
C LEU A 30 8.04 -1.92 8.28
N ARG A 31 9.15 -2.67 8.32
CA ARG A 31 10.51 -2.13 8.39
C ARG A 31 10.86 -1.36 7.12
N GLY A 32 10.57 -1.94 5.96
CA GLY A 32 10.83 -1.30 4.69
C GLY A 32 10.01 -0.02 4.48
N ALA A 33 8.81 0.09 5.05
CA ALA A 33 8.03 1.32 5.06
C ALA A 33 8.63 2.35 6.04
N PHE A 34 9.13 1.89 7.19
CA PHE A 34 9.80 2.71 8.19
C PHE A 34 11.08 3.37 7.63
N ASP A 35 11.91 2.59 6.92
CA ASP A 35 13.21 3.01 6.38
C ASP A 35 13.11 3.71 5.00
N ALA A 36 11.90 3.84 4.44
CA ALA A 36 11.72 4.40 3.12
C ALA A 36 12.16 5.89 3.06
N PRO A 37 12.72 6.34 1.91
CA PRO A 37 13.12 7.73 1.73
C PRO A 37 11.98 8.70 2.03
N ASP A 38 12.30 9.82 2.68
CA ASP A 38 11.34 10.90 2.88
C ASP A 38 11.01 11.55 1.54
N ARG A 39 9.72 11.69 1.25
CA ARG A 39 9.20 12.45 0.12
C ARG A 39 8.02 13.30 0.60
N ALA A 40 7.87 14.49 0.02
CA ALA A 40 6.70 15.31 0.31
C ALA A 40 5.42 14.54 -0.06
N LEU A 41 4.39 14.66 0.76
CA LEU A 41 3.07 14.11 0.46
C LEU A 41 2.36 14.97 -0.58
N LEU A 42 1.47 14.36 -1.35
CA LEU A 42 0.60 15.08 -2.27
C LEU A 42 -0.40 15.91 -1.45
N ASP A 43 -0.41 17.22 -1.69
CA ASP A 43 -1.35 18.13 -1.07
C ASP A 43 -2.72 18.07 -1.77
N ALA A 44 -3.79 17.99 -1.00
CA ALA A 44 -5.16 18.08 -1.53
C ALA A 44 -5.40 19.40 -2.28
N ALA A 45 -4.77 20.50 -1.86
CA ALA A 45 -4.87 21.78 -2.58
C ALA A 45 -4.22 21.72 -3.97
N ALA A 46 -3.16 20.92 -4.13
CA ALA A 46 -2.53 20.71 -5.44
C ALA A 46 -3.47 19.96 -6.40
N LEU A 47 -4.21 18.96 -5.90
CA LEU A 47 -5.23 18.26 -6.67
C LEU A 47 -6.43 19.15 -7.01
N ALA A 48 -6.86 20.01 -6.07
CA ALA A 48 -7.94 20.96 -6.33
C ALA A 48 -7.61 21.96 -7.44
N GLY A 49 -6.31 22.23 -7.66
CA GLY A 49 -5.82 23.07 -8.76
C GLY A 49 -5.76 22.39 -10.13
N VAL A 50 -5.97 21.06 -10.22
CA VAL A 50 -5.93 20.33 -11.49
C VAL A 50 -7.15 20.67 -12.33
N ALA A 51 -6.93 21.17 -13.55
CA ALA A 51 -8.00 21.49 -14.47
C ALA A 51 -8.83 20.24 -14.80
N PRO A 52 -10.17 20.34 -14.91
CA PRO A 52 -11.05 19.19 -15.20
C PRO A 52 -10.61 18.37 -16.43
N THR A 53 -10.10 19.02 -17.46
CA THR A 53 -9.64 18.38 -18.70
C THR A 53 -8.32 17.62 -18.56
N ALA A 54 -7.54 17.88 -17.50
CA ALA A 54 -6.26 17.21 -17.25
C ALA A 54 -6.38 15.96 -16.36
N TRP A 55 -7.53 15.77 -15.71
CA TRP A 55 -7.77 14.62 -14.83
C TRP A 55 -7.58 13.26 -15.50
N PRO A 56 -8.12 13.00 -16.71
CA PRO A 56 -7.97 11.69 -17.35
C PRO A 56 -6.51 11.25 -17.52
N ASP A 57 -5.60 12.21 -17.75
CA ASP A 57 -4.18 11.97 -17.98
C ASP A 57 -3.32 12.10 -16.69
N LEU A 58 -3.94 12.42 -15.55
CA LEU A 58 -3.23 12.60 -14.28
C LEU A 58 -2.64 11.26 -13.81
N ILE A 59 -1.33 11.22 -13.62
CA ILE A 59 -0.63 10.08 -13.03
C ILE A 59 -0.34 10.43 -11.57
N LEU A 60 -0.86 9.60 -10.66
CA LEU A 60 -0.63 9.70 -9.22
C LEU A 60 0.45 8.70 -8.83
N GLU A 61 1.42 9.14 -8.04
CA GLU A 61 2.50 8.29 -7.57
C GLU A 61 2.28 7.92 -6.10
N LEU A 62 2.49 6.64 -5.77
CA LEU A 62 2.54 6.20 -4.39
C LEU A 62 3.79 6.77 -3.70
N HIS A 63 3.65 7.15 -2.43
CA HIS A 63 4.77 7.51 -1.58
C HIS A 63 5.74 6.32 -1.46
N PRO A 64 7.07 6.53 -1.46
CA PRO A 64 8.06 5.44 -1.40
C PRO A 64 7.93 4.49 -0.19
N CYS A 65 7.25 4.93 0.87
CA CYS A 65 6.96 4.10 2.05
C CYS A 65 5.81 3.10 1.84
N VAL A 66 4.99 3.30 0.80
CA VAL A 66 3.82 2.46 0.56
C VAL A 66 4.25 1.14 -0.05
N ARG A 67 3.79 0.04 0.56
CA ARG A 67 4.04 -1.32 0.12
C ARG A 67 2.73 -2.07 0.07
N LEU A 68 2.53 -2.84 -0.99
CA LEU A 68 1.41 -3.75 -1.13
C LEU A 68 1.95 -5.18 -0.97
N VAL A 69 1.47 -5.88 0.05
CA VAL A 69 1.90 -7.25 0.37
C VAL A 69 0.75 -8.19 0.07
N ALA A 70 1.03 -9.27 -0.65
CA ALA A 70 0.08 -10.37 -0.82
C ALA A 70 0.35 -11.42 0.26
N LEU A 71 -0.70 -11.82 0.97
CA LEU A 71 -0.64 -12.78 2.07
C LEU A 71 -1.66 -13.89 1.80
N ASP A 72 -1.30 -15.13 2.11
CA ASP A 72 -2.13 -16.33 2.01
C ASP A 72 -2.83 -16.66 3.35
N TRP A 73 -2.37 -16.05 4.44
CA TRP A 73 -2.86 -16.25 5.81
C TRP A 73 -3.16 -14.92 6.51
N GLN A 74 -4.21 -14.90 7.32
CA GLN A 74 -4.63 -13.75 8.15
C GLN A 74 -3.72 -13.61 9.37
N VAL A 75 -2.51 -13.09 9.15
CA VAL A 75 -1.44 -12.98 10.16
C VAL A 75 -1.49 -11.69 10.98
N GLU A 76 -2.40 -10.78 10.66
CA GLU A 76 -2.55 -9.49 11.34
C GLU A 76 -2.87 -9.64 12.82
N THR A 77 -3.78 -10.55 13.18
CA THR A 77 -4.13 -10.83 14.58
C THR A 77 -2.92 -11.39 15.35
N LEU A 78 -2.15 -12.28 14.70
CA LEU A 78 -0.93 -12.85 15.27
C LEU A 78 0.12 -11.75 15.49
N TRP A 79 0.28 -10.84 14.53
CA TRP A 79 1.16 -9.69 14.63
C TRP A 79 0.77 -8.79 15.82
N HIS A 80 -0.52 -8.43 15.96
CA HIS A 80 -0.99 -7.59 17.06
C HIS A 80 -0.79 -8.23 18.44
N ALA A 81 -1.02 -9.53 18.55
CA ALA A 81 -0.79 -10.27 19.79
C ALA A 81 0.69 -10.28 20.18
N ALA A 82 1.60 -10.42 19.20
CA ALA A 82 3.05 -10.39 19.44
C ALA A 82 3.56 -9.03 19.97
N GLN A 83 2.85 -7.94 19.65
CA GLN A 83 3.20 -6.59 20.09
C GLN A 83 2.70 -6.24 21.49
N THR A 84 1.80 -7.05 22.08
CA THR A 84 1.16 -6.77 23.36
C THR A 84 1.62 -7.76 24.42
N GLU A 85 2.41 -7.30 25.38
CA GLU A 85 2.84 -8.14 26.50
C GLU A 85 1.64 -8.61 27.34
N GLY A 86 1.64 -9.89 27.75
CA GLY A 86 0.64 -10.46 28.66
C GLY A 86 -0.65 -10.93 28.01
N GLN A 87 -0.75 -10.92 26.67
CA GLN A 87 -1.79 -11.69 25.99
C GLN A 87 -1.44 -13.18 26.02
N GLY A 88 -2.47 -14.02 26.14
CA GLY A 88 -2.31 -15.48 26.08
C GLY A 88 -1.80 -15.94 24.71
N GLU A 89 -1.68 -17.26 24.53
CA GLU A 89 -1.31 -17.82 23.24
C GLU A 89 -2.27 -17.33 22.14
N PRO A 90 -1.78 -16.69 21.07
CA PRO A 90 -2.64 -16.17 20.02
C PRO A 90 -3.36 -17.31 19.31
N GLU A 91 -4.58 -17.04 18.83
CA GLU A 91 -5.29 -17.99 17.98
C GLU A 91 -4.49 -18.28 16.71
N ALA A 92 -4.56 -19.51 16.23
CA ALA A 92 -3.90 -19.90 14.99
C ALA A 92 -4.45 -19.07 13.81
N PRO A 93 -3.58 -18.53 12.93
CA PRO A 93 -4.03 -17.72 11.80
C PRO A 93 -4.85 -18.57 10.83
N LEU A 94 -5.91 -17.97 10.28
CA LEU A 94 -6.77 -18.61 9.30
C LEU A 94 -6.21 -18.44 7.87
N PRO A 95 -6.33 -19.46 7.00
CA PRO A 95 -6.00 -19.28 5.58
C PRO A 95 -6.98 -18.31 4.93
N GLY A 96 -6.50 -17.52 3.97
CA GLY A 96 -7.31 -16.57 3.23
C GLY A 96 -6.42 -15.58 2.47
N PHE A 97 -6.35 -15.74 1.15
CA PHE A 97 -5.59 -14.83 0.30
C PHE A 97 -6.17 -13.42 0.35
N HIS A 98 -5.33 -12.43 0.63
CA HIS A 98 -5.69 -11.02 0.62
C HIS A 98 -4.47 -10.14 0.37
N HIS A 99 -4.71 -8.84 0.17
CA HIS A 99 -3.64 -7.86 0.11
C HIS A 99 -3.66 -7.00 1.35
N THR A 100 -2.49 -6.70 1.87
CA THR A 100 -2.28 -5.80 3.00
C THR A 100 -1.42 -4.63 2.55
N LEU A 101 -1.95 -3.43 2.77
CA LEU A 101 -1.25 -2.18 2.52
C LEU A 101 -0.43 -1.85 3.76
N VAL A 102 0.83 -1.49 3.55
CA VAL A 102 1.76 -1.08 4.61
C VAL A 102 2.33 0.28 4.24
N TRP A 103 2.37 1.22 5.19
CA TRP A 103 2.92 2.55 4.97
C TRP A 103 3.45 3.16 6.28
N ARG A 104 4.06 4.33 6.18
CA ARG A 104 4.57 5.11 7.32
C ARG A 104 3.88 6.45 7.40
N ARG A 105 3.48 6.87 8.60
CA ARG A 105 3.06 8.24 8.92
C ARG A 105 3.80 8.74 10.15
N GLY A 106 4.64 9.76 9.97
CA GLY A 106 5.59 10.18 11.00
C GLY A 106 6.60 9.07 11.31
N LEU A 107 6.78 8.74 12.59
CA LEU A 107 7.69 7.69 13.05
C LEU A 107 6.99 6.33 13.26
N ASN A 108 5.75 6.17 12.78
CA ASN A 108 4.97 4.95 12.97
C ASN A 108 4.68 4.30 11.62
N SER A 109 4.91 2.99 11.54
CA SER A 109 4.44 2.16 10.44
C SER A 109 3.03 1.65 10.75
N TYR A 110 2.18 1.64 9.72
CA TYR A 110 0.80 1.21 9.77
C TYR A 110 0.59 0.13 8.71
N PHE A 111 -0.39 -0.73 8.94
CA PHE A 111 -0.89 -1.61 7.91
C PHE A 111 -2.40 -1.79 8.02
N ARG A 112 -3.03 -2.20 6.92
CA ARG A 112 -4.42 -2.67 6.90
C ARG A 112 -4.66 -3.60 5.72
N SER A 113 -5.50 -4.60 5.92
CA SER A 113 -5.99 -5.43 4.83
C SER A 113 -6.87 -4.59 3.90
N LEU A 114 -6.75 -4.83 2.60
CA LEU A 114 -7.48 -4.13 1.54
C LEU A 114 -8.65 -4.98 1.05
N GLU A 115 -9.74 -4.31 0.71
CA GLU A 115 -10.75 -4.91 -0.16
C GLU A 115 -10.23 -5.04 -1.60
N ALA A 116 -10.85 -5.94 -2.37
CA ALA A 116 -10.38 -6.30 -3.70
C ALA A 116 -10.37 -5.11 -4.68
N SER A 117 -11.36 -4.22 -4.58
CA SER A 117 -11.44 -2.99 -5.37
C SER A 117 -10.26 -2.08 -5.10
N GLU A 118 -10.00 -1.76 -3.83
CA GLU A 118 -8.89 -0.89 -3.44
C GLU A 118 -7.53 -1.48 -3.86
N ALA A 119 -7.34 -2.78 -3.63
CA ALA A 119 -6.12 -3.47 -4.04
C ALA A 119 -5.89 -3.40 -5.56
N ALA A 120 -6.95 -3.47 -6.36
CA ALA A 120 -6.85 -3.35 -7.82
C ALA A 120 -6.42 -1.95 -8.27
N LEU A 121 -6.92 -0.90 -7.61
CA LEU A 121 -6.58 0.47 -7.93
C LEU A 121 -5.18 0.86 -7.43
N ILE A 122 -4.78 0.44 -6.22
CA ILE A 122 -3.39 0.62 -5.73
C ILE A 122 -2.38 -0.03 -6.70
N LYS A 123 -2.70 -1.20 -7.27
CA LYS A 123 -1.87 -1.84 -8.29
C LYS A 123 -1.78 -1.02 -9.58
N GLY A 124 -2.87 -0.35 -9.97
CA GLY A 124 -2.84 0.59 -11.10
C GLY A 124 -1.90 1.76 -10.85
N LEU A 125 -1.97 2.36 -9.65
CA LEU A 125 -1.04 3.43 -9.24
C LEU A 125 0.42 2.95 -9.24
N ALA A 126 0.68 1.75 -8.72
CA ALA A 126 2.01 1.15 -8.73
C ALA A 126 2.54 0.86 -10.16
N ALA A 127 1.64 0.70 -11.14
CA ALA A 127 1.96 0.55 -12.55
C ALA A 127 2.05 1.88 -13.32
N ALA A 128 1.98 3.03 -12.62
CA ALA A 128 1.99 4.37 -13.19
C ALA A 128 0.87 4.63 -14.21
N GLU A 129 -0.29 4.00 -13.99
CA GLU A 129 -1.48 4.26 -14.79
C GLU A 129 -2.06 5.65 -14.52
N ASN A 130 -2.66 6.25 -15.54
CA ASN A 130 -3.37 7.53 -15.41
C ASN A 130 -4.74 7.34 -14.76
N PHE A 131 -5.35 8.43 -14.31
CA PHE A 131 -6.61 8.38 -13.57
C PHE A 131 -7.76 7.77 -14.37
N ALA A 132 -7.79 7.94 -15.70
CA ALA A 132 -8.80 7.29 -16.54
C ALA A 132 -8.69 5.75 -16.48
N GLN A 133 -7.46 5.22 -16.52
CA GLN A 133 -7.19 3.78 -16.36
C GLN A 133 -7.53 3.29 -14.95
N ILE A 134 -7.28 4.10 -13.91
CA ILE A 134 -7.71 3.79 -12.54
C ILE A 134 -9.24 3.68 -12.44
N CYS A 135 -9.97 4.62 -13.05
CA CYS A 135 -11.43 4.54 -13.13
C CYS A 135 -11.90 3.31 -13.92
N GLU A 136 -11.23 2.95 -15.01
CA GLU A 136 -11.54 1.74 -15.78
C GLU A 136 -11.41 0.47 -14.93
N ARG A 137 -10.36 0.38 -14.09
CA ARG A 137 -10.23 -0.73 -13.12
C ARG A 137 -11.40 -0.77 -12.13
N ALA A 138 -11.89 0.39 -11.71
CA ALA A 138 -13.01 0.50 -10.78
C ALA A 138 -14.34 0.04 -11.38
N VAL A 139 -14.51 0.05 -12.72
CA VAL A 139 -15.73 -0.43 -13.41
C VAL A 139 -16.06 -1.87 -13.05
N SER A 140 -15.04 -2.73 -12.89
CA SER A 140 -15.23 -4.14 -12.49
C SER A 140 -15.84 -4.31 -11.10
N TYR A 141 -15.80 -3.27 -10.26
CA TYR A 141 -16.25 -3.30 -8.87
C TYR A 141 -17.49 -2.44 -8.62
N ALA A 142 -17.65 -1.35 -9.39
CA ALA A 142 -18.70 -0.38 -9.15
C ALA A 142 -19.35 0.19 -10.43
N ALA A 143 -19.24 -0.47 -11.59
CA ALA A 143 -19.95 -0.13 -12.84
C ALA A 143 -20.18 1.39 -13.04
N ASP A 144 -21.43 1.86 -12.94
CA ASP A 144 -21.81 3.27 -13.14
C ASP A 144 -21.24 4.24 -12.08
N SER A 145 -20.79 3.73 -10.94
CA SER A 145 -20.19 4.48 -9.82
C SER A 145 -18.66 4.32 -9.73
N ALA A 146 -18.01 3.87 -10.82
CA ALA A 146 -16.56 3.62 -10.85
C ALA A 146 -15.73 4.88 -10.52
N THR A 147 -16.16 6.05 -10.99
CA THR A 147 -15.46 7.31 -10.74
C THR A 147 -15.60 7.72 -9.27
N GLU A 148 -16.79 7.62 -8.70
CA GLU A 148 -17.08 7.89 -7.30
C GLU A 148 -16.27 6.96 -6.38
N LEU A 149 -16.19 5.68 -6.74
CA LEU A 149 -15.36 4.72 -6.03
C LEU A 149 -13.88 5.13 -6.06
N ALA A 150 -13.33 5.43 -7.25
CA ALA A 150 -11.94 5.87 -7.38
C ALA A 150 -11.66 7.17 -6.60
N VAL A 151 -12.58 8.14 -6.62
CA VAL A 151 -12.47 9.39 -5.87
C VAL A 151 -12.52 9.17 -4.35
N SER A 152 -13.39 8.27 -3.86
CA SER A 152 -13.46 7.97 -2.43
C SER A 152 -12.17 7.35 -1.90
N PHE A 153 -11.54 6.45 -2.67
CA PHE A 153 -10.22 5.94 -2.33
C PHE A 153 -9.14 7.01 -2.42
N LEU A 154 -9.16 7.86 -3.46
CA LEU A 154 -8.22 8.97 -3.59
C LEU A 154 -8.24 9.87 -2.34
N GLN A 155 -9.43 10.22 -1.86
CA GLN A 155 -9.58 11.01 -0.63
C GLN A 155 -8.94 10.31 0.57
N ARG A 156 -9.24 9.02 0.77
CA ARG A 156 -8.65 8.22 1.84
C ARG A 156 -7.12 8.15 1.72
N TRP A 157 -6.58 7.97 0.52
CA TRP A 157 -5.14 7.87 0.30
C TRP A 157 -4.41 9.18 0.59
N LEU A 158 -5.05 10.33 0.36
CA LEU A 158 -4.53 11.63 0.78
C LEU A 158 -4.49 11.74 2.30
N GLU A 159 -5.56 11.35 3.00
CA GLU A 159 -5.64 11.37 4.46
C GLU A 159 -4.63 10.43 5.13
N ASP A 160 -4.44 9.25 4.54
CA ASP A 160 -3.47 8.24 5.01
C ASP A 160 -2.01 8.63 4.66
N GLY A 161 -1.79 9.61 3.79
CA GLY A 161 -0.47 10.06 3.35
C GLY A 161 0.21 9.07 2.40
N LEU A 162 -0.55 8.42 1.53
CA LEU A 162 -0.06 7.38 0.63
C LEU A 162 0.45 7.90 -0.70
N LEU A 163 0.14 9.15 -1.05
CA LEU A 163 0.47 9.72 -2.35
C LEU A 163 1.66 10.67 -2.23
N ALA A 164 2.57 10.55 -3.17
CA ALA A 164 3.73 11.39 -3.27
C ALA A 164 3.40 12.71 -3.96
N GLY A 165 3.87 13.81 -3.39
CA GLY A 165 3.90 15.10 -4.06
C GLY A 165 4.87 15.07 -5.23
N SER A 166 4.64 15.94 -6.20
CA SER A 166 5.69 16.32 -7.14
C SER A 166 6.82 16.96 -6.34
N GLY A 167 7.97 16.29 -6.28
CA GLY A 167 9.16 16.91 -5.70
C GLY A 167 9.53 18.17 -6.48
N PRO A 168 10.39 19.05 -5.94
CA PRO A 168 10.97 20.12 -6.76
C PRO A 168 11.63 19.47 -7.98
N VAL A 169 11.11 19.76 -9.18
CA VAL A 169 11.81 19.49 -10.42
C VAL A 169 13.08 20.33 -10.35
N THR A 170 14.18 19.73 -9.93
CA THR A 170 15.50 20.33 -10.10
C THR A 170 15.73 20.33 -11.61
N ARG A 171 15.29 21.40 -12.27
CA ARG A 171 15.71 21.70 -13.63
C ARG A 171 17.19 21.98 -13.54
N ILE A 172 18.00 20.95 -13.81
CA ILE A 172 19.38 21.15 -14.24
C ILE A 172 19.28 21.77 -15.63
N ASN A 173 19.08 23.08 -15.67
CA ASN A 173 19.49 23.88 -16.80
C ASN A 173 21.00 23.96 -16.71
N GLU A 174 21.69 23.06 -17.41
CA GLU A 174 23.07 23.31 -17.80
C GLU A 174 23.07 23.92 -19.21
N GLN A 175 23.99 24.87 -19.35
CA GLN A 175 24.06 25.96 -20.33
C GLN A 175 24.41 25.51 -21.74
#